data_AF-T1IEV2-F1
#
_entry.id   AF-T1IEV2-F1
#
_cell.length_a   1.000
_cell.length_b   1.000
_cell.length_c   1.000
_cell.angle_alpha   90.00
_cell.angle_beta   90.00
_cell.angle_gamma   90.00
#
_symmetry.space_group_name_H-M   'P 1'
#
loop_
_entity.id
_entity.type
_entity.pdbx_description
1 polymer ?
#
loop_
_entity_poly.entity_id
_entity_poly.type
_entity_poly.pdbx_seq_one_letter_code
_entity_poly.pdbx_strand_id
1 'polypeptide(L)'
;MGLSEFLALIACLLLAVPIAMSAPSGKPVWINPCGGKELGGGEGSQADTIPDNQLLTRIILASRNALAFAQKFSEAFVGNVFPGRSVTSHHEEWKHTRYDWLPTEKDIPKTLGETTPDHHLKDLAELELDAFLLSSYRYLQTISVGLEQVHHDKTRHSAQFSEEFAQAQFKLRQVLCEVESALTVRAPDIKIVDVTRTVMASEYRNMKDETYRDLRDWIIFRDYMNCLEYLTDVCEFFKKLKDN
;
A
#
# COMPACT_ATOMS: atom_id res chain seq x y z
N MET A 1 51.30 -5.35 -50.12
CA MET A 1 50.27 -6.18 -50.78
C MET A 1 50.15 -7.47 -50.01
N GLY A 2 48.99 -7.75 -49.41
CA GLY A 2 48.71 -9.06 -48.80
C GLY A 2 47.78 -9.01 -47.58
N LEU A 3 46.47 -9.12 -47.87
CA LEU A 3 45.34 -9.47 -47.00
C LEU A 3 44.98 -8.53 -45.84
N SER A 4 44.28 -7.46 -46.19
CA SER A 4 43.17 -6.94 -45.38
C SER A 4 41.98 -7.90 -45.44
N GLU A 5 41.12 -7.80 -44.41
CA GLU A 5 39.70 -8.17 -44.44
C GLU A 5 39.36 -9.65 -44.56
N PHE A 6 39.33 -10.37 -43.44
CA PHE A 6 38.29 -11.37 -43.14
C PHE A 6 38.43 -11.72 -41.66
N LEU A 7 37.60 -11.12 -40.81
CA LEU A 7 37.07 -11.64 -39.53
C LEU A 7 36.24 -10.53 -38.84
N ALA A 8 35.35 -9.90 -39.61
CA ALA A 8 34.11 -9.38 -39.07
C ALA A 8 33.15 -10.58 -38.93
N LEU A 9 32.34 -10.60 -37.86
CA LEU A 9 31.38 -11.66 -37.47
C LEU A 9 31.90 -12.68 -36.44
N ILE A 10 32.35 -12.21 -35.28
CA ILE A 10 31.99 -12.92 -34.04
C ILE A 10 30.65 -12.34 -33.62
N ALA A 11 29.65 -13.18 -33.84
CA ALA A 11 28.25 -12.94 -33.58
C ALA A 11 27.99 -12.58 -32.10
N CYS A 12 26.95 -11.76 -31.96
CA CYS A 12 26.17 -11.50 -30.76
C CYS A 12 25.97 -12.70 -29.83
N LEU A 13 25.55 -12.33 -28.62
CA LEU A 13 24.96 -13.10 -27.53
C LEU A 13 25.94 -13.44 -26.40
N LEU A 14 25.43 -13.26 -25.18
CA LEU A 14 26.04 -13.56 -23.88
C LEU A 14 26.77 -12.39 -23.18
N LEU A 15 26.14 -11.23 -23.06
CA LEU A 15 26.11 -10.47 -21.79
C LEU A 15 24.81 -9.65 -21.61
N ALA A 16 23.71 -10.03 -22.27
CA ALA A 16 22.40 -9.71 -21.73
C ALA A 16 22.20 -10.66 -20.54
N VAL A 17 22.77 -10.30 -19.39
CA VAL A 17 22.29 -10.82 -18.10
C VAL A 17 20.78 -10.62 -18.16
N PRO A 18 19.96 -11.67 -18.00
CA PRO A 18 18.53 -11.47 -17.95
C PRO A 18 18.32 -10.44 -16.84
N ILE A 19 17.81 -9.26 -17.21
CA ILE A 19 17.17 -8.39 -16.24
C ILE A 19 15.98 -9.23 -15.81
N ALA A 20 16.19 -10.08 -14.79
CA ALA A 20 15.10 -10.66 -14.04
C ALA A 20 14.21 -9.47 -13.71
N MET A 21 13.04 -9.43 -14.34
CA MET A 21 12.20 -8.23 -14.33
C MET A 21 12.01 -7.83 -12.87
N SER A 22 12.49 -6.66 -12.52
CA SER A 22 12.56 -6.21 -11.13
C SER A 22 11.20 -5.85 -10.55
N ALA A 23 10.20 -5.72 -11.43
CA ALA A 23 8.83 -5.44 -11.07
C ALA A 23 7.99 -6.73 -11.16
N PRO A 24 7.04 -6.94 -10.23
CA PRO A 24 6.09 -8.04 -10.30
C PRO A 24 5.26 -8.00 -11.60
N SER A 25 4.98 -9.18 -12.15
CA SER A 25 4.12 -9.35 -13.33
C SER A 25 2.70 -9.78 -12.95
N GLY A 26 1.73 -9.51 -13.83
CA GLY A 26 0.32 -9.89 -13.62
C GLY A 26 -0.58 -8.69 -13.27
N LYS A 27 -1.89 -8.97 -13.14
CA LYS A 27 -2.91 -7.95 -12.83
C LYS A 27 -2.67 -7.41 -11.41
N PRO A 28 -2.46 -6.10 -11.23
CA PRO A 28 -2.31 -5.50 -9.90
C PRO A 28 -3.54 -5.76 -9.03
N VAL A 29 -3.31 -6.25 -7.81
CA VAL A 29 -4.40 -6.65 -6.88
C VAL A 29 -5.19 -5.48 -6.31
N TRP A 30 -4.64 -4.26 -6.41
CA TRP A 30 -5.26 -3.02 -5.94
C TRP A 30 -6.07 -2.28 -7.03
N ILE A 31 -6.10 -2.79 -8.26
CA ILE A 31 -6.92 -2.28 -9.36
C ILE A 31 -8.19 -3.13 -9.44
N ASN A 32 -9.35 -2.53 -9.16
CA ASN A 32 -10.62 -3.23 -8.93
C ASN A 32 -10.50 -4.31 -7.84
N PRO A 33 -10.09 -3.94 -6.61
CA PRO A 33 -9.85 -4.86 -5.49
C PRO A 33 -11.06 -5.75 -5.18
N CYS A 34 -12.28 -5.25 -5.39
CA CYS A 34 -13.51 -6.01 -5.18
C CYS A 34 -13.83 -7.03 -6.30
N GLY A 35 -13.10 -7.03 -7.43
CA GLY A 35 -13.35 -7.95 -8.55
C GLY A 35 -14.18 -7.38 -9.70
N GLY A 36 -14.56 -6.09 -9.67
CA GLY A 36 -15.39 -5.45 -10.70
C GLY A 36 -16.90 -5.66 -10.51
N LYS A 37 -17.72 -4.79 -11.09
CA LYS A 37 -19.18 -4.75 -10.91
C LYS A 37 -19.88 -6.01 -11.47
N GLU A 38 -20.07 -7.01 -10.61
CA GLU A 38 -21.28 -7.84 -10.58
C GLU A 38 -22.11 -7.51 -9.32
N LEU A 39 -22.09 -6.27 -8.85
CA LEU A 39 -23.24 -5.74 -8.11
C LEU A 39 -24.32 -5.51 -9.16
N GLY A 40 -25.12 -6.56 -9.38
CA GLY A 40 -26.09 -6.66 -10.45
C GLY A 40 -26.90 -5.38 -10.63
N GLY A 41 -27.00 -4.95 -11.89
CA GLY A 41 -28.10 -4.12 -12.34
C GLY A 41 -29.40 -4.89 -12.18
N GLY A 42 -29.91 -4.97 -10.95
CA GLY A 42 -31.29 -5.28 -10.68
C GLY A 42 -32.09 -4.03 -10.94
N GLU A 43 -32.80 -4.00 -12.06
CA GLU A 43 -33.89 -3.07 -12.26
C GLU A 43 -34.84 -3.11 -11.05
N GLY A 44 -35.13 -1.95 -10.45
CA GLY A 44 -36.37 -1.77 -9.70
C GLY A 44 -36.38 -2.10 -8.20
N SER A 45 -35.32 -1.82 -7.45
CA SER A 45 -35.46 -1.60 -6.00
C SER A 45 -35.07 -0.17 -5.69
N GLN A 46 -35.87 0.56 -4.93
CA GLN A 46 -35.39 1.76 -4.24
C GLN A 46 -34.22 1.30 -3.37
N ALA A 47 -33.00 1.45 -3.87
CA ALA A 47 -31.81 1.10 -3.12
C ALA A 47 -31.77 2.06 -1.94
N ASP A 48 -32.17 1.57 -0.77
CA ASP A 48 -31.93 2.27 0.49
C ASP A 48 -30.47 2.73 0.47
N THR A 49 -30.27 4.05 0.47
CA THR A 49 -28.93 4.63 0.42
C THR A 49 -28.20 4.17 1.66
N ILE A 50 -27.09 3.42 1.49
CA ILE A 50 -26.31 2.90 2.61
C ILE A 50 -25.81 4.10 3.42
N PRO A 51 -26.16 4.23 4.72
CA PRO A 51 -25.75 5.39 5.50
C PRO A 51 -24.24 5.45 5.66
N ASP A 52 -23.70 6.67 5.73
CA ASP A 52 -22.25 6.90 5.85
C ASP A 52 -21.66 6.25 7.09
N ASN A 53 -22.39 6.25 8.20
CA ASN A 53 -21.95 5.56 9.41
C ASN A 53 -21.69 4.07 9.13
N GLN A 54 -22.55 3.41 8.35
CA GLN A 54 -22.37 2.00 7.98
C GLN A 54 -21.17 1.81 7.04
N LEU A 55 -21.00 2.68 6.03
CA LEU A 55 -19.84 2.63 5.13
C LEU A 55 -18.51 2.82 5.89
N LEU A 56 -18.44 3.86 6.73
CA LEU A 56 -17.26 4.16 7.56
C LEU A 56 -17.00 3.03 8.57
N THR A 57 -18.03 2.41 9.14
CA THR A 57 -17.87 1.26 10.04
C THR A 57 -17.19 0.09 9.35
N ARG A 58 -17.57 -0.22 8.11
CA ARG A 58 -16.95 -1.30 7.34
C ARG A 58 -15.47 -1.04 7.08
N ILE A 59 -15.13 0.19 6.66
CA ILE A 59 -13.74 0.63 6.46
C ILE A 59 -12.93 0.50 7.75
N ILE A 60 -13.47 0.98 8.88
CA ILE A 60 -12.82 0.90 10.18
C ILE A 60 -12.57 -0.56 10.59
N LEU A 61 -13.56 -1.44 10.44
CA LEU A 61 -13.42 -2.85 10.82
C LEU A 61 -12.38 -3.57 9.95
N ALA A 62 -12.39 -3.34 8.63
CA ALA A 62 -11.38 -3.89 7.74
C ALA A 62 -9.97 -3.38 8.09
N SER A 63 -9.84 -2.07 8.33
CA SER A 63 -8.56 -1.43 8.68
C SER A 63 -8.00 -1.95 10.01
N ARG A 64 -8.86 -2.09 11.03
CA ARG A 64 -8.48 -2.67 12.33
C ARG A 64 -8.06 -4.13 12.22
N ASN A 65 -8.75 -4.93 11.40
CA ASN A 65 -8.38 -6.33 11.17
C ASN A 65 -7.01 -6.43 10.48
N ALA A 66 -6.78 -5.59 9.47
CA ALA A 66 -5.52 -5.48 8.75
C ALA A 66 -4.37 -5.04 9.68
N LEU A 67 -4.63 -4.04 10.52
CA LEU A 67 -3.66 -3.48 11.48
C LEU A 67 -3.31 -4.47 12.58
N ALA A 68 -4.29 -5.17 13.17
CA ALA A 68 -4.05 -6.15 14.23
C ALA A 68 -3.15 -7.30 13.76
N PHE A 69 -3.35 -7.76 12.51
CA PHE A 69 -2.42 -8.70 11.88
C PHE A 69 -1.03 -8.09 11.72
N ALA A 70 -0.96 -6.88 11.18
CA ALA A 70 0.30 -6.21 10.87
C ALA A 70 1.15 -5.96 12.12
N GLN A 71 0.53 -5.50 13.22
CA GLN A 71 1.18 -5.29 14.51
C GLN A 71 1.77 -6.59 15.05
N LYS A 72 1.00 -7.67 15.06
CA LYS A 72 1.51 -8.99 15.49
C LYS A 72 2.65 -9.48 14.60
N PHE A 73 2.52 -9.34 13.29
CA PHE A 73 3.55 -9.76 12.34
C PHE A 73 4.81 -8.90 12.48
N SER A 74 4.69 -7.60 12.78
CA SER A 74 5.83 -6.70 12.94
C SER A 74 6.80 -7.17 14.02
N GLU A 75 6.30 -7.76 15.11
CA GLU A 75 7.13 -8.33 16.18
C GLU A 75 8.02 -9.46 15.67
N ALA A 76 7.43 -10.40 14.93
CA ALA A 76 8.18 -11.50 14.33
C ALA A 76 9.14 -11.01 13.25
N PHE A 77 8.71 -10.07 12.41
CA PHE A 77 9.54 -9.54 11.33
C PHE A 77 10.77 -8.83 11.88
N VAL A 78 10.59 -7.85 12.77
CA VAL A 78 11.72 -7.08 13.31
C VAL A 78 12.65 -7.97 14.14
N GLY A 79 12.11 -8.84 14.97
CA GLY A 79 12.91 -9.70 15.85
C GLY A 79 13.80 -10.71 15.10
N ASN A 80 13.39 -11.15 13.91
CA ASN A 80 14.18 -12.09 13.10
C ASN A 80 15.08 -11.40 12.08
N VAL A 81 14.61 -10.33 11.45
CA VAL A 81 15.35 -9.64 10.38
C VAL A 81 16.40 -8.68 10.94
N PHE A 82 16.17 -8.09 12.12
CA PHE A 82 17.09 -7.16 12.76
C PHE A 82 17.54 -7.69 14.14
N PRO A 83 18.55 -8.58 14.20
CA PRO A 83 18.97 -9.23 15.44
C PRO A 83 19.25 -8.23 16.57
N GLY A 84 18.73 -8.53 17.76
CA GLY A 84 18.91 -7.71 18.95
C GLY A 84 18.03 -6.46 19.03
N ARG A 85 17.10 -6.27 18.08
CA ARG A 85 16.14 -5.14 18.11
C ARG A 85 14.74 -5.60 18.50
N SER A 86 13.99 -4.69 19.12
CA SER A 86 12.54 -4.80 19.30
C SER A 86 11.85 -3.92 18.27
N VAL A 87 10.56 -4.15 18.02
CA VAL A 87 9.75 -3.28 17.13
C VAL A 87 9.82 -1.84 17.60
N THR A 88 9.68 -1.59 18.91
CA THR A 88 9.74 -0.24 19.47
C THR A 88 11.07 0.45 19.20
N SER A 89 12.20 -0.19 19.52
CA SER A 89 13.52 0.45 19.32
C SER A 89 13.84 0.65 17.84
N HIS A 90 13.46 -0.31 17.00
CA HIS A 90 13.65 -0.20 15.56
C HIS A 90 12.75 0.87 14.93
N HIS A 91 11.49 0.98 15.37
CA HIS A 91 10.60 2.06 14.96
C HIS A 91 11.15 3.42 15.34
N GLU A 92 11.54 3.61 16.60
CA GLU A 92 12.06 4.91 17.08
C GLU A 92 13.28 5.40 16.30
N GLU A 93 14.19 4.50 15.92
CA GLU A 93 15.36 4.85 15.11
C GLU A 93 15.00 5.28 13.69
N TRP A 94 14.01 4.63 13.08
CA TRP A 94 13.71 4.79 11.66
C TRP A 94 12.45 5.58 11.34
N LYS A 95 11.63 6.01 12.33
CA LYS A 95 10.30 6.61 12.13
C LYS A 95 10.27 7.86 11.23
N HIS A 96 11.38 8.59 11.13
CA HIS A 96 11.51 9.77 10.26
C HIS A 96 12.13 9.47 8.90
N THR A 97 12.55 8.23 8.65
CA THR A 97 13.03 7.79 7.33
C THR A 97 11.82 7.46 6.46
N ARG A 98 11.69 8.14 5.32
CA ARG A 98 10.60 7.97 4.36
C ARG A 98 11.14 7.92 2.93
N TYR A 99 10.43 7.20 2.06
CA TYR A 99 10.66 7.28 0.62
C TYR A 99 9.73 8.30 0.00
N ASP A 100 10.24 9.03 -0.99
CA ASP A 100 9.55 10.12 -1.69
C ASP A 100 8.30 9.68 -2.46
N TRP A 101 8.23 8.40 -2.84
CA TRP A 101 7.08 7.81 -3.52
C TRP A 101 5.99 7.28 -2.58
N LEU A 102 6.25 7.22 -1.27
CA LEU A 102 5.25 6.84 -0.26
C LEU A 102 4.43 8.08 0.17
N PRO A 103 3.25 7.90 0.79
CA PRO A 103 2.50 9.01 1.38
C PRO A 103 3.36 9.84 2.33
N THR A 104 3.41 11.14 2.08
CA THR A 104 4.27 12.08 2.80
C THR A 104 3.60 12.59 4.08
N GLU A 105 4.32 13.38 4.88
CA GLU A 105 3.73 14.06 6.05
C GLU A 105 2.64 15.07 5.69
N LYS A 106 2.60 15.54 4.43
CA LYS A 106 1.49 16.37 3.94
C LYS A 106 0.24 15.55 3.70
N ASP A 107 0.40 14.28 3.32
CA ASP A 107 -0.69 13.35 3.05
C ASP A 107 -1.21 12.70 4.35
N ILE A 108 -0.27 12.31 5.23
CA ILE A 108 -0.50 11.64 6.52
C ILE A 108 0.40 12.30 7.59
N PRO A 109 -0.09 13.32 8.31
CA PRO A 109 0.72 14.14 9.24
C PRO A 109 0.90 13.49 10.61
N LYS A 110 1.31 12.23 10.63
CA LYS A 110 1.61 11.46 11.84
C LYS A 110 2.62 10.35 11.57
N THR A 111 3.22 9.83 12.64
CA THR A 111 3.96 8.57 12.61
C THR A 111 3.15 7.45 13.25
N LEU A 112 3.58 6.21 13.00
CA LEU A 112 2.92 5.02 13.53
C LEU A 112 2.85 5.07 15.07
N GLY A 113 1.66 4.82 15.62
CA GLY A 113 1.37 4.84 17.04
C GLY A 113 1.01 6.22 17.61
N GLU A 114 1.13 7.29 16.83
CA GLU A 114 0.67 8.63 17.23
C GLU A 114 -0.80 8.85 16.84
N THR A 115 -1.47 9.77 17.52
CA THR A 115 -2.83 10.20 17.13
C THR A 115 -2.76 11.16 15.95
N THR A 116 -3.70 11.05 15.00
CA THR A 116 -3.85 12.06 13.94
C THR A 116 -4.10 13.46 14.55
N PRO A 117 -3.36 14.51 14.17
CA PRO A 117 -3.48 15.82 14.79
C PRO A 117 -4.86 16.46 14.62
N ASP A 118 -5.40 17.06 15.69
CA ASP A 118 -6.73 17.69 15.69
C ASP A 118 -6.88 18.80 14.64
N HIS A 119 -5.82 19.57 14.36
CA HIS A 119 -5.88 20.62 13.34
C HIS A 119 -6.12 20.02 11.95
N HIS A 120 -5.42 18.92 11.63
CA HIS A 120 -5.60 18.20 10.38
C HIS A 120 -6.99 17.59 10.26
N LEU A 121 -7.55 17.06 11.36
CA LEU A 121 -8.93 16.57 11.38
C LEU A 121 -9.94 17.71 11.11
N LYS A 122 -9.70 18.90 11.66
CA LYS A 122 -10.55 20.08 11.40
C LYS A 122 -10.44 20.53 9.94
N ASP A 123 -9.24 20.59 9.39
CA ASP A 123 -9.02 20.91 7.97
C ASP A 123 -9.73 19.89 7.06
N LEU A 124 -9.70 18.61 7.43
CA LEU A 124 -10.47 17.55 6.75
C LEU A 124 -11.98 17.72 6.89
N ALA A 125 -12.49 18.32 7.96
CA ALA A 125 -13.93 18.60 8.12
C ALA A 125 -14.41 19.68 7.14
N GLU A 126 -13.53 20.59 6.73
CA GLU A 126 -13.79 21.55 5.67
C GLU A 126 -13.76 20.89 4.28
N LEU A 127 -13.11 19.74 4.15
CA LEU A 127 -13.09 18.91 2.95
C LEU A 127 -14.28 17.93 2.93
N GLU A 128 -14.74 17.58 1.73
CA GLU A 128 -15.77 16.56 1.59
C GLU A 128 -15.22 15.17 1.90
N LEU A 129 -16.03 14.34 2.57
CA LEU A 129 -15.69 12.94 2.88
C LEU A 129 -15.24 12.16 1.62
N ASP A 130 -15.82 12.46 0.45
CA ASP A 130 -15.47 11.79 -0.80
C ASP A 130 -14.06 12.13 -1.27
N ALA A 131 -13.61 13.37 -1.05
CA ALA A 131 -12.23 13.78 -1.34
C ALA A 131 -11.23 13.07 -0.43
N PHE A 132 -11.57 12.90 0.85
CA PHE A 132 -10.78 12.10 1.79
C PHE A 132 -10.72 10.63 1.38
N LEU A 133 -11.85 10.01 1.05
CA LEU A 133 -11.92 8.61 0.64
C LEU A 133 -11.11 8.37 -0.65
N LEU A 134 -11.20 9.29 -1.62
CA LEU A 134 -10.43 9.20 -2.86
C LEU A 134 -8.93 9.30 -2.60
N SER A 135 -8.51 10.24 -1.75
CA SER A 135 -7.09 10.41 -1.39
C SER A 135 -6.57 9.19 -0.63
N SER A 136 -7.36 8.67 0.32
CA SER A 136 -7.04 7.45 1.07
C SER A 136 -6.93 6.23 0.17
N TYR A 137 -7.81 6.10 -0.83
CA TYR A 137 -7.72 5.03 -1.82
C TYR A 137 -6.38 5.09 -2.57
N ARG A 138 -5.95 6.28 -3.00
CA ARG A 138 -4.63 6.49 -3.63
C ARG A 138 -3.48 6.09 -2.70
N TYR A 139 -3.54 6.45 -1.42
CA TYR A 139 -2.50 6.09 -0.43
C TYR A 139 -2.42 4.57 -0.27
N LEU A 140 -3.54 3.88 -0.09
CA LEU A 140 -3.61 2.43 0.05
C LEU A 140 -3.13 1.70 -1.21
N GLN A 141 -3.44 2.20 -2.41
CA GLN A 141 -2.91 1.65 -3.66
C GLN A 141 -1.38 1.84 -3.75
N THR A 142 -0.86 2.98 -3.31
CA THR A 142 0.59 3.25 -3.26
C THR A 142 1.30 2.29 -2.31
N ILE A 143 0.73 2.06 -1.11
CA ILE A 143 1.22 1.05 -0.18
C ILE A 143 1.15 -0.36 -0.78
N SER A 144 0.09 -0.67 -1.53
CA SER A 144 -0.05 -1.98 -2.19
C SER A 144 1.06 -2.27 -3.19
N VAL A 145 1.53 -1.25 -3.93
CA VAL A 145 2.71 -1.37 -4.81
C VAL A 145 3.94 -1.76 -4.00
N GLY A 146 4.14 -1.11 -2.85
CA GLY A 146 5.24 -1.42 -1.94
C GLY A 146 5.20 -2.86 -1.44
N LEU A 147 4.06 -3.28 -0.86
CA LEU A 147 3.91 -4.63 -0.33
C LEU A 147 4.03 -5.72 -1.42
N GLU A 148 3.60 -5.42 -2.65
CA GLU A 148 3.81 -6.31 -3.81
C GLU A 148 5.30 -6.50 -4.11
N GLN A 149 6.08 -5.42 -4.08
CA GLN A 149 7.52 -5.52 -4.25
C GLN A 149 8.17 -6.32 -3.11
N VAL A 150 7.76 -6.08 -1.86
CA VAL A 150 8.29 -6.84 -0.70
C VAL A 150 8.03 -8.33 -0.87
N HIS A 151 6.78 -8.73 -1.09
CA HIS A 151 6.41 -10.13 -1.28
C HIS A 151 7.13 -10.77 -2.47
N HIS A 152 7.24 -10.04 -3.59
CA HIS A 152 7.96 -10.50 -4.77
C HIS A 152 9.44 -10.74 -4.48
N ASP A 153 10.10 -9.83 -3.77
CA ASP A 153 11.51 -9.98 -3.42
C ASP A 153 11.71 -11.15 -2.43
N LYS A 154 10.85 -11.29 -1.42
CA LYS A 154 10.93 -12.44 -0.48
C LYS A 154 10.77 -13.76 -1.23
N THR A 155 9.83 -13.85 -2.17
CA THR A 155 9.64 -15.04 -3.02
C THR A 155 10.87 -15.31 -3.90
N ARG A 156 11.35 -14.28 -4.62
CA ARG A 156 12.48 -14.40 -5.54
C ARG A 156 13.77 -14.84 -4.83
N HIS A 157 13.99 -14.36 -3.61
CA HIS A 157 15.17 -14.68 -2.82
C HIS A 157 14.97 -15.89 -1.89
N SER A 158 13.80 -16.55 -1.91
CA SER A 158 13.45 -17.61 -0.95
C SER A 158 13.66 -17.20 0.51
N ALA A 159 13.40 -15.92 0.81
CA ALA A 159 13.58 -15.35 2.14
C ALA A 159 12.36 -15.63 3.02
N GLN A 160 12.55 -15.49 4.33
CA GLN A 160 11.47 -15.64 5.30
C GLN A 160 10.35 -14.62 5.08
N PHE A 161 9.17 -14.95 5.62
CA PHE A 161 7.99 -14.08 5.70
C PHE A 161 7.26 -13.76 4.39
N SER A 162 7.55 -14.49 3.30
CA SER A 162 6.84 -14.27 2.02
C SER A 162 5.32 -14.42 2.17
N GLU A 163 4.85 -15.44 2.90
CA GLU A 163 3.43 -15.72 3.11
C GLU A 163 2.75 -14.66 3.97
N GLU A 164 3.43 -14.15 4.99
CA GLU A 164 2.93 -13.09 5.87
C GLU A 164 2.79 -11.77 5.10
N PHE A 165 3.71 -11.46 4.19
CA PHE A 165 3.55 -10.33 3.28
C PHE A 165 2.44 -10.55 2.24
N ALA A 166 2.26 -11.76 1.73
CA ALA A 166 1.09 -12.08 0.89
C ALA A 166 -0.22 -11.89 1.66
N GLN A 167 -0.26 -12.28 2.93
CA GLN A 167 -1.41 -12.08 3.81
C GLN A 167 -1.65 -10.59 4.12
N ALA A 168 -0.59 -9.80 4.29
CA ALA A 168 -0.70 -8.34 4.43
C ALA A 168 -1.32 -7.71 3.17
N GLN A 169 -0.87 -8.12 1.97
CA GLN A 169 -1.46 -7.67 0.70
C GLN A 169 -2.94 -8.06 0.58
N PHE A 170 -3.29 -9.29 0.96
CA PHE A 170 -4.68 -9.74 0.94
C PHE A 170 -5.58 -8.89 1.86
N LYS A 171 -5.11 -8.59 3.07
CA LYS A 171 -5.84 -7.74 4.02
C LYS A 171 -5.94 -6.30 3.54
N LEU A 172 -4.88 -5.73 2.98
CA LEU A 172 -4.93 -4.40 2.36
C LEU A 172 -5.91 -4.34 1.20
N ARG A 173 -5.99 -5.39 0.38
CA ARG A 173 -7.00 -5.52 -0.68
C ARG A 173 -8.43 -5.47 -0.13
N GLN A 174 -8.70 -6.08 1.03
CA GLN A 174 -10.01 -5.98 1.69
C GLN A 174 -10.32 -4.54 2.09
N VAL A 175 -9.36 -3.83 2.70
CA VAL A 175 -9.51 -2.41 3.06
C VAL A 175 -9.79 -1.55 1.83
N LEU A 176 -9.00 -1.73 0.76
CA LEU A 176 -9.20 -1.07 -0.52
C LEU A 176 -10.61 -1.30 -1.07
N CYS A 177 -11.13 -2.52 -0.98
CA CYS A 177 -12.47 -2.84 -1.45
C CYS A 177 -13.57 -2.11 -0.65
N GLU A 178 -13.43 -1.97 0.66
CA GLU A 178 -14.38 -1.21 1.48
C GLU A 178 -14.36 0.29 1.13
N VAL A 179 -13.17 0.85 0.87
CA VAL A 179 -13.03 2.25 0.46
C VAL A 179 -13.60 2.48 -0.95
N GLU A 180 -13.31 1.60 -1.91
CA GLU A 180 -13.86 1.65 -3.28
C GLU A 180 -15.39 1.51 -3.27
N SER A 181 -15.93 0.62 -2.43
CA SER A 181 -17.36 0.45 -2.26
C SER A 181 -18.02 1.72 -1.71
N ALA A 182 -17.41 2.36 -0.71
CA ALA A 182 -17.90 3.62 -0.16
C ALA A 182 -17.89 4.75 -1.20
N LEU A 183 -16.81 4.87 -1.99
CA LEU A 183 -16.72 5.83 -3.10
C LEU A 183 -17.79 5.57 -4.16
N THR A 184 -18.00 4.32 -4.55
CA THR A 184 -18.99 3.96 -5.58
C THR A 184 -20.41 4.28 -5.16
N VAL A 185 -20.73 4.12 -3.87
CA VAL A 185 -22.05 4.42 -3.32
C VAL A 185 -22.26 5.92 -3.16
N ARG A 186 -21.26 6.64 -2.65
CA ARG A 186 -21.39 8.07 -2.29
C ARG A 186 -21.16 9.01 -3.46
N ALA A 187 -20.22 8.68 -4.34
CA ALA A 187 -19.78 9.53 -5.43
C ALA A 187 -19.63 8.69 -6.72
N PRO A 188 -20.73 8.17 -7.29
CA PRO A 188 -20.69 7.24 -8.43
C PRO A 188 -20.02 7.82 -9.69
N ASP A 189 -20.00 9.15 -9.82
CA ASP A 189 -19.41 9.88 -10.95
C ASP A 189 -17.92 10.21 -10.73
N ILE A 190 -17.36 9.90 -9.55
CA ILE A 190 -15.97 10.20 -9.24
C ILE A 190 -15.04 9.31 -10.09
N LYS A 191 -14.14 9.95 -10.82
CA LYS A 191 -13.14 9.22 -11.61
C LYS A 191 -11.97 8.82 -10.72
N ILE A 192 -11.88 7.53 -10.42
CA ILE A 192 -10.70 6.94 -9.78
C ILE A 192 -9.57 6.82 -10.82
N VAL A 193 -8.42 7.40 -10.51
CA VAL A 193 -7.19 7.22 -11.29
C VAL A 193 -6.30 6.26 -10.53
N ASP A 194 -6.19 5.04 -11.04
CA ASP A 194 -5.42 3.99 -10.39
C ASP A 194 -3.92 4.31 -10.33
N VAL A 195 -3.32 4.10 -9.16
CA VAL A 195 -1.87 4.11 -9.01
C VAL A 195 -1.28 2.93 -9.76
N THR A 196 -0.29 3.18 -10.60
CA THR A 196 0.44 2.14 -11.32
C THR A 196 1.70 1.75 -10.55
N ARG A 197 2.31 0.61 -10.91
CA ARG A 197 3.58 0.19 -10.31
C ARG A 197 4.62 1.31 -10.35
N THR A 198 4.67 2.12 -11.42
CA THR A 198 5.71 3.13 -11.65
C THR A 198 5.81 4.23 -10.59
N VAL A 199 4.86 4.31 -9.64
CA VAL A 199 4.99 5.21 -8.47
C VAL A 199 6.26 4.92 -7.69
N MET A 200 6.58 3.63 -7.47
CA MET A 200 7.86 3.24 -6.89
C MET A 200 8.94 3.39 -7.96
N ALA A 201 10.07 4.01 -7.65
CA ALA A 201 11.15 4.18 -8.62
C ALA A 201 12.00 2.89 -8.76
N SER A 202 12.78 2.78 -9.84
CA SER A 202 13.50 1.55 -10.19
C SER A 202 14.62 1.18 -9.20
N GLU A 203 15.23 2.19 -8.61
CA GLU A 203 16.28 2.12 -7.60
C GLU A 203 15.80 1.45 -6.31
N TYR A 204 14.54 1.69 -5.93
CA TYR A 204 13.94 1.03 -4.77
C TYR A 204 13.58 -0.43 -5.05
N ARG A 205 13.33 -0.80 -6.31
CA ARG A 205 13.07 -2.19 -6.71
C ARG A 205 14.34 -3.01 -6.88
N ASN A 206 15.41 -2.37 -7.31
CA ASN A 206 16.67 -3.02 -7.68
C ASN A 206 17.73 -2.95 -6.57
N MET A 207 17.31 -3.00 -5.30
CA MET A 207 18.23 -3.01 -4.17
C MET A 207 18.94 -4.37 -4.07
N LYS A 208 20.25 -4.37 -4.38
CA LYS A 208 21.09 -5.57 -4.35
C LYS A 208 21.42 -6.00 -2.92
N ASP A 209 21.76 -5.04 -2.07
CA ASP A 209 22.12 -5.27 -0.69
C ASP A 209 20.89 -5.71 0.12
N GLU A 210 21.04 -6.81 0.85
CA GLU A 210 19.97 -7.40 1.64
C GLU A 210 19.58 -6.51 2.83
N THR A 211 20.55 -5.91 3.52
CA THR A 211 20.27 -5.03 4.66
C THR A 211 19.47 -3.80 4.25
N TYR A 212 19.83 -3.16 3.12
CA TYR A 212 19.05 -2.03 2.60
C TYR A 212 17.66 -2.47 2.12
N ARG A 213 17.52 -3.66 1.54
CA ARG A 213 16.23 -4.20 1.14
C ARG A 213 15.35 -4.51 2.34
N ASP A 214 15.90 -5.09 3.40
CA ASP A 214 15.17 -5.36 4.63
C ASP A 214 14.72 -4.06 5.33
N LEU A 215 15.57 -3.04 5.35
CA LEU A 215 15.19 -1.72 5.87
C LEU A 215 14.07 -1.08 5.02
N ARG A 216 14.14 -1.22 3.69
CA ARG A 216 13.08 -0.77 2.78
C ARG A 216 11.76 -1.49 3.07
N ASP A 217 11.81 -2.81 3.25
CA ASP A 217 10.65 -3.64 3.56
C ASP A 217 10.02 -3.20 4.89
N TRP A 218 10.84 -2.90 5.91
CA TRP A 218 10.37 -2.31 7.16
C TRP A 218 9.68 -0.96 6.96
N ILE A 219 10.29 -0.03 6.23
CA ILE A 219 9.72 1.32 6.00
C ILE A 219 8.36 1.21 5.31
N ILE A 220 8.24 0.38 4.27
CA ILE A 220 6.97 0.12 3.58
C ILE A 220 5.93 -0.48 4.54
N PHE A 221 6.34 -1.45 5.35
CA PHE A 221 5.44 -2.13 6.26
C PHE A 221 4.99 -1.26 7.45
N ARG A 222 5.87 -0.39 7.94
CA ARG A 222 5.56 0.65 8.93
C ARG A 222 4.55 1.65 8.36
N ASP A 223 4.76 2.13 7.13
CA ASP A 223 3.86 3.10 6.50
C ASP A 223 2.51 2.48 6.14
N TYR A 224 2.48 1.18 5.85
CA TYR A 224 1.24 0.41 5.77
C TYR A 224 0.45 0.48 7.09
N MET A 225 1.08 0.18 8.22
CA MET A 225 0.43 0.26 9.53
C MET A 225 -0.03 1.70 9.86
N ASN A 226 0.83 2.68 9.59
CA ASN A 226 0.52 4.10 9.82
C ASN A 226 -0.68 4.56 8.99
N CYS A 227 -0.76 4.13 7.72
CA CYS A 227 -1.87 4.42 6.83
C CYS A 227 -3.19 3.81 7.31
N LEU A 228 -3.17 2.61 7.90
CA LEU A 228 -4.36 1.97 8.46
C LEU A 228 -4.86 2.66 9.74
N GLU A 229 -3.94 3.09 10.61
CA GLU A 229 -4.28 3.90 11.79
C GLU A 229 -4.88 5.24 11.37
N TYR A 230 -4.22 5.95 10.46
CA TYR A 230 -4.71 7.23 9.95
C TYR A 230 -6.11 7.12 9.33
N LEU A 231 -6.33 6.11 8.47
CA LEU A 231 -7.64 5.84 7.89
C LEU A 231 -8.71 5.59 8.97
N THR A 232 -8.35 4.84 10.02
CA THR A 232 -9.24 4.57 11.14
C THR A 232 -9.58 5.85 11.90
N ASP A 233 -8.58 6.64 12.28
CA ASP A 233 -8.75 7.90 13.04
C ASP A 233 -9.68 8.86 12.31
N VAL A 234 -9.46 9.07 11.00
CA VAL A 234 -10.26 10.01 10.20
C VAL A 234 -11.67 9.47 9.95
N CYS A 235 -11.83 8.17 9.67
CA CYS A 235 -13.18 7.59 9.55
C CYS A 235 -13.97 7.70 10.86
N GLU A 236 -13.33 7.50 12.02
CA GLU A 236 -13.97 7.71 13.32
C GLU A 236 -14.36 9.17 13.57
N PHE A 237 -13.51 10.10 13.15
CA PHE A 237 -13.82 11.53 13.20
C PHE A 237 -15.05 11.88 12.37
N PHE A 238 -15.11 11.45 11.10
CA PHE A 238 -16.29 11.70 10.24
C PHE A 238 -17.56 11.03 10.76
N LYS A 239 -17.47 9.86 11.39
CA LYS A 239 -18.62 9.23 12.06
C LYS A 239 -19.17 10.12 13.17
N LYS A 240 -18.29 10.58 14.07
CA LYS A 240 -18.66 11.47 15.19
C LYS A 240 -19.25 12.80 14.70
N LEU A 241 -18.73 13.36 13.61
CA LEU A 241 -19.27 14.58 13.02
C LEU A 241 -20.70 14.42 12.49
N LYS A 242 -21.05 13.25 11.96
CA LYS A 242 -22.38 12.98 11.39
C LYS A 242 -23.43 12.55 12.40
N ASP A 243 -22.99 12.12 13.58
CA ASP A 243 -23.86 11.77 14.71
C ASP A 243 -24.27 13.01 15.54
N ASN A 244 -23.65 14.19 15.31
CA ASN A 244 -23.97 15.48 15.93
C ASN A 244 -24.69 16.42 14.97
#